data_AF-A0A9E5FFC1-F1
#
_entry.id   AF-A0A9E5FFC1-F1
#
_cell.length_a   1.000
_cell.length_b   1.000
_cell.length_c   1.000
_cell.angle_alpha   90.00
_cell.angle_beta   90.00
_cell.angle_gamma   90.00
#
_symmetry.space_group_name_H-M   'P 1'
#
loop_
_entity.id
_entity.type
_entity.pdbx_description
1 polymer ?
#
loop_
_entity_poly.entity_id
_entity_poly.type
_entity_poly.pdbx_seq_one_letter_code
_entity_poly.pdbx_strand_id
1 'polypeptide(L)'
;MRVAVRWSLAVLGLAMAEVAQAQIAPAPLPSGVANDPGQSRIVAYIYETIPITREELGEYLIARFGTERLDLLVNKRIIEIECRKAGIDITQAEIDEKLNGDLSSLNVDRKTFVDQVLGKYKKSLYEWREDVLRPQILLAKLVKSRIKVTEDDLKKAHDAYYGEKIECRLIM
;
A
#
# COMPACT_ATOMS: atom_id res chain seq x y z
N MET A 1 -15.79 56.93 7.29
CA MET A 1 -15.59 57.69 8.54
C MET A 1 -14.21 57.35 9.07
N ARG A 2 -13.25 58.27 8.94
CA ARG A 2 -11.86 58.09 9.38
C ARG A 2 -11.76 58.52 10.84
N VAL A 3 -11.22 57.67 11.70
CA VAL A 3 -10.78 58.08 13.03
C VAL A 3 -9.36 57.57 13.21
N ALA A 4 -8.41 58.49 13.06
CA ALA A 4 -7.02 58.32 13.42
C ALA A 4 -6.88 58.78 14.87
N VAL A 5 -6.29 57.94 15.73
CA VAL A 5 -5.83 58.38 17.04
C VAL A 5 -4.38 57.93 17.19
N ARG A 6 -3.52 58.94 17.31
CA ARG A 6 -2.06 58.86 17.36
C ARG A 6 -1.68 59.18 18.81
N TRP A 7 -1.01 58.25 19.51
CA TRP A 7 -0.49 58.50 20.86
C TRP A 7 1.03 58.30 20.87
N SER A 8 1.70 59.30 21.43
CA SER A 8 3.14 59.49 21.49
C SER A 8 3.88 58.41 22.26
N LEU A 9 5.14 58.23 21.84
CA LEU A 9 6.19 57.48 22.49
C LEU A 9 6.38 57.87 23.97
N ALA A 10 6.27 56.89 24.84
CA ALA A 10 7.03 56.83 26.08
C ALA A 10 7.69 55.44 26.11
N VAL A 11 8.99 55.43 25.84
CA VAL A 11 9.85 54.25 25.87
C VAL A 11 10.06 53.85 27.33
N LEU A 12 9.32 52.85 27.80
CA LEU A 12 9.67 52.06 28.97
C LEU A 12 10.25 50.75 28.47
N GLY A 13 11.49 50.47 28.87
CA GLY A 13 12.24 49.28 28.49
C GLY A 13 11.45 48.01 28.82
N LEU A 14 11.13 47.26 27.77
CA LEU A 14 10.63 45.90 27.88
C LEU A 14 11.66 44.99 27.20
N ALA A 15 12.17 44.05 27.99
CA ALA A 15 13.09 43.03 27.56
C ALA A 15 12.57 42.36 26.27
N MET A 16 13.42 42.33 25.25
CA MET A 16 13.22 41.53 24.05
C MET A 16 13.25 40.06 24.46
N ALA A 17 12.08 39.48 24.74
CA ALA A 17 11.91 38.04 24.76
C ALA A 17 12.02 37.56 23.30
N GLU A 18 13.19 37.03 22.97
CA GLU A 18 13.52 36.47 21.68
C GLU A 18 12.50 35.36 21.35
N VAL A 19 11.71 35.59 20.30
CA VAL A 19 10.79 34.59 19.77
C VAL A 19 11.65 33.49 19.15
N ALA A 20 11.86 32.42 19.92
CA ALA A 20 12.55 31.23 19.48
C ALA A 20 11.88 30.71 18.19
N GLN A 21 12.55 30.95 17.06
CA GLN A 21 12.21 30.32 15.80
C GLN A 21 12.43 28.81 15.97
N ALA A 22 11.34 28.06 16.11
CA ALA A 22 11.37 26.61 16.04
C ALA A 22 11.79 26.21 14.62
N GLN A 23 13.09 26.04 14.43
CA GLN A 23 13.65 25.39 13.25
C GLN A 23 13.17 23.94 13.24
N ILE A 24 12.22 23.63 12.34
CA ILE A 24 11.88 22.26 11.99
C ILE A 24 13.07 21.74 11.19
N ALA A 25 14.01 21.09 11.87
CA ALA A 25 15.08 20.36 11.22
C ALA A 25 14.46 19.22 10.38
N PRO A 26 14.84 19.06 9.10
CA PRO A 26 14.47 17.85 8.38
C PRO A 26 15.08 16.65 9.11
N ALA A 27 14.25 15.66 9.41
CA ALA A 27 14.68 14.42 10.05
C ALA A 27 15.91 13.86 9.30
N PRO A 28 17.00 13.48 10.00
CA PRO A 28 18.13 12.86 9.33
C PRO A 28 17.65 11.56 8.71
N LEU A 29 17.79 11.45 7.38
CA LEU A 29 17.70 10.16 6.68
C LEU A 29 18.70 9.21 7.37
N PRO A 30 18.32 7.95 7.66
CA PRO A 30 19.24 7.01 8.25
C PRO A 30 20.45 6.86 7.33
N SER A 31 21.62 7.23 7.85
CA SER A 31 22.90 7.10 7.17
C SER A 31 23.18 5.61 6.97
N GLY A 32 22.96 5.11 5.75
CA GLY A 32 23.41 3.78 5.36
C GLY A 32 24.92 3.78 5.21
N VAL A 33 25.61 2.96 6.01
CA VAL A 33 26.38 1.78 5.59
C VAL A 33 26.97 1.12 6.85
N ALA A 34 26.10 0.49 7.64
CA ALA A 34 26.58 -0.61 8.48
C ALA A 34 26.81 -1.77 7.52
N ASN A 35 28.06 -2.24 7.42
CA ASN A 35 28.45 -3.36 6.58
C ASN A 35 27.76 -4.63 7.11
N ASP A 36 26.55 -4.88 6.62
CA ASP A 36 25.70 -5.98 7.06
C ASP A 36 26.25 -7.27 6.42
N PRO A 37 26.56 -8.33 7.20
CA PRO A 37 27.07 -9.60 6.67
C PRO A 37 26.19 -10.26 5.59
N GLY A 38 24.95 -9.77 5.39
CA GLY A 38 24.09 -10.15 4.28
C GLY A 38 24.47 -9.55 2.91
N GLN A 39 25.16 -8.41 2.84
CA GLN A 39 25.51 -7.72 1.58
C GLN A 39 26.61 -8.45 0.81
N SER A 40 27.63 -8.97 1.51
CA SER A 40 28.70 -9.79 0.91
C SER A 40 28.31 -11.25 0.67
N ARG A 41 27.05 -11.65 0.83
CA ARG A 41 26.63 -13.03 0.55
C ARG A 41 26.77 -13.33 -0.95
N ILE A 42 27.63 -14.29 -1.28
CA ILE A 42 27.87 -14.73 -2.65
C ILE A 42 26.67 -15.55 -3.13
N VAL A 43 26.13 -15.21 -4.30
CA VAL A 43 24.92 -15.83 -4.88
C VAL A 43 25.27 -16.73 -6.06
N ALA A 44 26.32 -16.40 -6.81
CA ALA A 44 26.80 -17.21 -7.93
C ALA A 44 28.31 -16.98 -8.16
N TYR A 45 28.93 -17.86 -8.93
CA TYR A 45 30.30 -17.70 -9.42
C TYR A 45 30.31 -17.76 -10.95
N ILE A 46 31.12 -16.91 -11.58
CA ILE A 46 31.46 -17.01 -12.99
C ILE A 46 32.81 -17.72 -13.10
N TYR A 47 32.85 -18.81 -13.89
CA TYR A 47 34.04 -19.66 -14.08
C TYR A 47 34.74 -20.05 -12.75
N GLU A 48 33.95 -20.30 -11.70
CA GLU A 48 34.43 -20.68 -10.36
C GLU A 48 35.33 -19.65 -9.65
N THR A 49 35.60 -18.50 -10.29
CA THR A 49 36.64 -17.54 -9.83
C THR A 49 36.08 -16.17 -9.52
N ILE A 50 35.02 -15.72 -10.20
CA ILE A 50 34.45 -14.38 -10.04
C ILE A 50 33.13 -14.49 -9.27
N PRO A 51 33.07 -14.12 -7.98
CA PRO A 51 31.83 -14.17 -7.21
C PRO A 51 30.90 -13.01 -7.60
N ILE A 52 29.61 -13.32 -7.76
CA ILE A 52 28.53 -12.33 -7.84
C ILE A 52 27.90 -12.21 -6.45
N THR A 53 27.93 -11.01 -5.87
CA THR A 53 27.41 -10.75 -4.53
C THR A 53 25.92 -10.44 -4.55
N ARG A 54 25.26 -10.57 -3.39
CA ARG A 54 23.86 -10.19 -3.21
C ARG A 54 23.63 -8.70 -3.48
N GLU A 55 24.61 -7.87 -3.14
CA GLU A 55 24.57 -6.43 -3.41
C GLU A 55 24.58 -6.15 -4.92
N GLU A 56 25.49 -6.78 -5.68
CA GLU A 56 25.57 -6.59 -7.14
C GLU A 56 24.29 -7.05 -7.85
N LEU A 57 23.74 -8.21 -7.46
CA LEU A 57 22.45 -8.66 -7.96
C LEU A 57 21.30 -7.73 -7.53
N GLY A 58 21.36 -7.22 -6.30
CA GLY A 58 20.37 -6.29 -5.75
C GLY A 58 20.31 -5.00 -6.55
N GLU A 59 21.45 -4.33 -6.73
CA GLU A 59 21.58 -3.10 -7.52
C GLU A 59 21.11 -3.30 -8.96
N TYR A 60 21.47 -4.42 -9.58
CA TYR A 60 21.02 -4.77 -10.92
C TYR A 60 19.49 -4.90 -11.04
N LEU A 61 18.85 -5.52 -10.04
CA LEU A 61 17.39 -5.67 -10.00
C LEU A 61 16.69 -4.35 -9.66
N ILE A 62 17.25 -3.55 -8.75
CA ILE A 62 16.73 -2.22 -8.38
C ILE A 62 16.74 -1.30 -9.59
N ALA A 63 17.84 -1.27 -10.35
CA ALA A 63 17.98 -0.42 -11.53
C ALA A 63 16.94 -0.70 -12.62
N ARG A 64 16.39 -1.93 -12.68
CA ARG A 64 15.48 -2.37 -13.76
C ARG A 64 14.03 -2.54 -13.33
N PHE A 65 13.81 -3.03 -12.13
CA PHE A 65 12.48 -3.40 -11.61
C PHE A 65 12.14 -2.71 -10.30
N GLY A 66 13.05 -1.89 -9.75
CA GLY A 66 12.89 -1.24 -8.45
C GLY A 66 11.65 -0.36 -8.39
N THR A 67 11.44 0.53 -9.36
CA THR A 67 10.30 1.47 -9.34
C THR A 67 8.94 0.78 -9.39
N GLU A 68 8.77 -0.22 -10.26
CA GLU A 68 7.51 -0.95 -10.42
C GLU A 68 7.20 -1.84 -9.22
N ARG A 69 8.20 -2.55 -8.68
CA ARG A 69 8.00 -3.51 -7.59
C ARG A 69 7.99 -2.85 -6.21
N LEU A 70 8.64 -1.69 -6.05
CA LEU A 70 8.72 -0.98 -4.78
C LEU A 70 7.34 -0.51 -4.31
N ASP A 71 6.53 0.07 -5.21
CA ASP A 71 5.20 0.55 -4.83
C ASP A 71 4.31 -0.59 -4.30
N LEU A 72 4.30 -1.74 -4.99
CA LEU A 72 3.59 -2.93 -4.53
C LEU A 72 4.09 -3.39 -3.15
N LEU A 73 5.41 -3.40 -2.94
CA LEU A 73 6.01 -3.80 -1.66
C LEU A 73 5.64 -2.83 -0.53
N VAL A 74 5.69 -1.52 -0.78
CA VAL A 74 5.32 -0.48 0.19
C VAL A 74 3.84 -0.63 0.55
N ASN A 75 2.96 -0.72 -0.45
CA ASN A 75 1.51 -0.87 -0.22
C ASN A 75 1.19 -2.12 0.59
N LYS A 76 1.83 -3.24 0.27
CA LYS A 76 1.71 -4.48 1.06
C LYS A 76 2.14 -4.27 2.51
N ARG A 77 3.29 -3.63 2.75
CA ARG A 77 3.79 -3.36 4.11
C ARG A 77 2.87 -2.44 4.90
N ILE A 78 2.31 -1.41 4.27
CA ILE A 78 1.35 -0.52 4.92
C ILE A 78 0.14 -1.32 5.42
N ILE A 79 -0.42 -2.17 4.57
CA ILE A 79 -1.57 -3.01 4.93
C ILE A 79 -1.21 -3.95 6.09
N GLU A 80 -0.05 -4.61 6.04
CA GLU A 80 0.42 -5.49 7.13
C GLU A 80 0.58 -4.75 8.46
N ILE A 81 1.11 -3.53 8.44
CA ILE A 81 1.31 -2.71 9.64
C ILE A 81 -0.05 -2.32 10.24
N GLU A 82 -0.96 -1.82 9.42
CA GLU A 82 -2.29 -1.39 9.89
C GLU A 82 -3.13 -2.57 10.38
N CYS A 83 -3.09 -3.73 9.71
CA CYS A 83 -3.74 -4.94 10.17
C CYS A 83 -3.16 -5.45 11.49
N ARG A 84 -1.82 -5.39 11.66
CA ARG A 84 -1.17 -5.74 12.93
C ARG A 84 -1.59 -4.81 14.06
N LYS A 85 -1.67 -3.50 13.81
CA LYS A 85 -2.20 -2.52 14.79
C LYS A 85 -3.65 -2.82 15.18
N ALA A 86 -4.44 -3.30 14.24
CA ALA A 86 -5.82 -3.72 14.48
C ALA A 86 -5.94 -5.13 15.12
N GLY A 87 -4.83 -5.85 15.34
CA GLY A 87 -4.84 -7.21 15.89
C GLY A 87 -5.42 -8.27 14.95
N ILE A 88 -5.34 -8.03 13.64
CA ILE A 88 -5.89 -8.94 12.61
C ILE A 88 -4.76 -9.80 12.06
N ASP A 89 -4.82 -11.10 12.36
CA ASP A 89 -3.92 -12.11 11.79
C ASP A 89 -4.59 -12.90 10.67
N ILE A 90 -3.75 -13.48 9.79
CA ILE A 90 -4.17 -14.36 8.70
C ILE A 90 -3.49 -15.71 8.85
N THR A 91 -4.27 -16.77 8.67
CA THR A 91 -3.77 -18.14 8.61
C THR A 91 -3.65 -18.62 7.16
N GLN A 92 -2.81 -19.62 6.92
CA GLN A 92 -2.69 -20.20 5.57
C GLN A 92 -3.99 -20.82 5.08
N ALA A 93 -4.81 -21.36 5.98
CA ALA A 93 -6.11 -21.94 5.65
C ALA A 93 -7.06 -20.90 5.01
N GLU A 94 -7.06 -19.66 5.47
CA GLU A 94 -7.88 -18.59 4.88
C GLU A 94 -7.41 -18.20 3.48
N ILE A 95 -6.10 -18.28 3.24
CA ILE A 95 -5.53 -18.03 1.90
C ILE A 95 -5.95 -19.15 0.95
N ASP A 96 -5.93 -20.40 1.41
CA ASP A 96 -6.39 -21.54 0.61
C ASP A 96 -7.91 -21.52 0.38
N GLU A 97 -8.71 -21.10 1.37
CA GLU A 97 -10.15 -20.90 1.21
C GLU A 97 -10.44 -19.82 0.16
N LYS A 98 -9.73 -18.69 0.24
CA LYS A 98 -9.88 -17.61 -0.75
C LYS A 98 -9.49 -18.09 -2.16
N LEU A 99 -8.38 -18.83 -2.28
CA LEU A 99 -7.96 -19.45 -3.53
C LEU A 99 -9.04 -20.38 -4.07
N ASN A 100 -9.63 -21.24 -3.22
CA ASN A 100 -10.68 -22.15 -3.64
C ASN A 100 -11.96 -21.39 -4.06
N GLY A 101 -12.31 -20.30 -3.38
CA GLY A 101 -13.42 -19.42 -3.78
C GLY A 101 -13.20 -18.76 -5.14
N ASP A 102 -11.98 -18.33 -5.44
CA ASP A 102 -11.62 -17.79 -6.76
C ASP A 102 -11.70 -18.88 -7.84
N LEU A 103 -11.27 -20.12 -7.54
CA LEU A 103 -11.43 -21.28 -8.44
C LEU A 103 -12.91 -21.59 -8.72
N SER A 104 -13.76 -21.58 -7.69
CA SER A 104 -15.20 -21.81 -7.84
C SER A 104 -15.88 -20.69 -8.64
N SER A 105 -15.50 -19.43 -8.42
CA SER A 105 -16.06 -18.29 -9.15
C SER A 105 -15.74 -18.33 -10.64
N LEU A 106 -14.55 -18.84 -10.98
CA LEU A 106 -14.08 -19.01 -12.35
C LEU A 106 -14.48 -20.36 -12.96
N ASN A 107 -15.02 -21.28 -12.16
CA ASN A 107 -15.35 -22.66 -12.52
C ASN A 107 -14.18 -23.40 -13.20
N VAL A 108 -12.96 -23.21 -12.68
CA VAL A 108 -11.71 -23.80 -13.20
C VAL A 108 -11.01 -24.65 -12.15
N ASP A 109 -10.33 -25.69 -12.62
CA ASP A 109 -9.48 -26.53 -11.78
C ASP A 109 -8.18 -25.81 -11.40
N ARG A 110 -7.53 -26.23 -10.30
CA ARG A 110 -6.30 -25.60 -9.78
C ARG A 110 -5.18 -25.61 -10.82
N LYS A 111 -5.05 -26.71 -11.58
CA LYS A 111 -4.05 -26.84 -12.63
C LYS A 111 -4.31 -25.85 -13.77
N THR A 112 -5.55 -25.79 -14.24
CA THR A 112 -5.99 -24.87 -15.29
C THR A 112 -5.83 -23.41 -14.88
N PHE A 113 -6.05 -23.08 -13.60
CA PHE A 113 -5.81 -21.74 -13.07
C PHE A 113 -4.34 -21.33 -13.16
N VAL A 114 -3.42 -22.24 -12.83
CA VAL A 114 -1.98 -21.98 -12.96
C VAL A 114 -1.62 -21.73 -14.43
N ASP A 115 -2.10 -22.57 -15.35
CA ASP A 115 -1.73 -22.44 -16.76
C ASP A 115 -2.37 -21.20 -17.43
N GLN A 116 -3.65 -20.94 -17.17
CA GLN A 116 -4.41 -19.90 -17.89
C GLN A 116 -4.34 -18.53 -17.23
N VAL A 117 -4.32 -18.46 -15.90
CA VAL A 117 -4.34 -17.19 -15.16
C VAL A 117 -2.90 -16.80 -14.83
N LEU A 118 -2.16 -17.66 -14.12
CA LEU A 118 -0.79 -17.32 -13.71
C LEU A 118 0.16 -17.23 -14.91
N GLY A 119 -0.04 -18.04 -15.96
CA GLY A 119 0.71 -17.95 -17.21
C GLY A 119 0.61 -16.58 -17.88
N LYS A 120 -0.58 -15.95 -17.88
CA LYS A 120 -0.76 -14.58 -18.42
C LYS A 120 -0.03 -13.53 -17.60
N TYR A 121 -0.03 -13.68 -16.29
CA TYR A 121 0.61 -12.73 -15.37
C TYR A 121 2.11 -12.98 -15.18
N LYS A 122 2.67 -14.07 -15.73
CA LYS A 122 4.06 -14.50 -15.53
C LYS A 122 4.46 -14.55 -14.04
N LYS A 123 3.54 -15.02 -13.20
CA LYS A 123 3.72 -15.14 -11.75
C LYS A 123 3.64 -16.59 -11.32
N SER A 124 4.35 -16.93 -10.26
CA SER A 124 4.22 -18.21 -9.59
C SER A 124 2.97 -18.26 -8.69
N LEU A 125 2.55 -19.47 -8.32
CA LEU A 125 1.45 -19.65 -7.36
C LEU A 125 1.79 -19.04 -5.99
N TYR A 126 3.07 -19.06 -5.61
CA TYR A 126 3.54 -18.46 -4.37
C TYR A 126 3.38 -16.93 -4.40
N GLU A 127 3.88 -16.27 -5.46
CA GLU A 127 3.72 -14.82 -5.63
C GLU A 127 2.23 -14.42 -5.65
N TRP A 128 1.37 -15.20 -6.29
CA TRP A 128 -0.07 -14.91 -6.30
C TRP A 128 -0.69 -14.95 -4.91
N ARG A 129 -0.38 -15.99 -4.12
CA ARG A 129 -0.89 -16.11 -2.74
C ARG A 129 -0.42 -14.95 -1.86
N GLU A 130 0.85 -14.59 -1.99
CA GLU A 130 1.51 -13.69 -1.06
C GLU A 130 1.37 -12.20 -1.46
N ASP A 131 1.25 -11.90 -2.76
CA ASP A 131 1.16 -10.53 -3.27
C ASP A 131 -0.26 -10.12 -3.69
N VAL A 132 -1.15 -11.07 -4.00
CA VAL A 132 -2.54 -10.77 -4.41
C VAL A 132 -3.53 -11.19 -3.33
N LEU A 133 -3.53 -12.47 -2.94
CA LEU A 133 -4.55 -12.99 -2.01
C LEU A 133 -4.38 -12.42 -0.61
N ARG A 134 -3.15 -12.43 -0.07
CA ARG A 134 -2.89 -11.97 1.29
C ARG A 134 -3.28 -10.50 1.50
N PRO A 135 -2.85 -9.52 0.66
CA PRO A 135 -3.27 -8.13 0.83
C PRO A 135 -4.79 -7.94 0.68
N GLN A 136 -5.44 -8.68 -0.22
CA GLN A 136 -6.90 -8.62 -0.38
C GLN A 136 -7.66 -9.08 0.87
N ILE A 137 -7.25 -10.20 1.47
CA ILE A 137 -7.90 -10.71 2.69
C ILE A 137 -7.66 -9.75 3.86
N LEU A 138 -6.43 -9.23 4.02
CA LEU A 138 -6.10 -8.25 5.05
C LEU A 138 -6.99 -7.02 4.95
N LEU A 139 -7.10 -6.45 3.75
CA LEU A 139 -7.90 -5.26 3.50
C LEU A 139 -9.39 -5.52 3.74
N ALA A 140 -9.91 -6.65 3.25
CA ALA A 140 -11.30 -7.05 3.46
C ALA A 140 -11.63 -7.15 4.95
N LYS A 141 -10.76 -7.80 5.75
CA LYS A 141 -10.95 -7.89 7.21
C LYS A 141 -10.87 -6.54 7.90
N LEU A 142 -9.93 -5.68 7.51
CA LEU A 142 -9.75 -4.35 8.10
C LEU A 142 -10.97 -3.45 7.87
N VAL A 143 -11.58 -3.54 6.68
CA VAL A 143 -12.72 -2.69 6.31
C VAL A 143 -14.05 -3.27 6.80
N LYS A 144 -14.17 -4.60 6.96
CA LYS A 144 -15.41 -5.28 7.38
C LYS A 144 -15.98 -4.73 8.69
N SER A 145 -15.15 -4.30 9.64
CA SER A 145 -15.61 -3.73 10.92
C SER A 145 -16.13 -2.28 10.79
N ARG A 146 -15.74 -1.56 9.73
CA ARG A 146 -16.14 -0.17 9.48
C ARG A 146 -17.41 -0.05 8.64
N ILE A 147 -17.75 -1.08 7.86
CA ILE A 147 -18.93 -1.08 7.00
C ILE A 147 -20.18 -1.35 7.85
N LYS A 148 -21.11 -0.40 7.87
CA LYS A 148 -22.48 -0.58 8.38
C LYS A 148 -23.43 -0.45 7.21
N VAL A 149 -24.06 -1.54 6.81
CA VAL A 149 -25.09 -1.53 5.76
C VAL A 149 -26.41 -1.11 6.42
N THR A 150 -26.97 0.02 6.00
CA THR A 150 -28.27 0.47 6.51
C THR A 150 -29.40 0.05 5.57
N GLU A 151 -30.62 -0.04 6.11
CA GLU A 151 -31.81 -0.41 5.32
C GLU A 151 -32.14 0.64 4.25
N ASP A 152 -31.77 1.90 4.49
CA ASP A 152 -31.88 2.99 3.51
C ASP A 152 -30.95 2.79 2.31
N ASP A 153 -29.72 2.31 2.54
CA ASP A 153 -28.78 1.96 1.46
C ASP A 153 -29.31 0.80 0.61
N LEU A 154 -29.95 -0.18 1.24
CA LEU A 154 -30.60 -1.31 0.56
C LEU A 154 -31.75 -0.85 -0.34
N LYS A 155 -32.62 0.04 0.17
CA LYS A 155 -33.73 0.61 -0.61
C LYS A 155 -33.22 1.43 -1.78
N LYS A 156 -32.25 2.33 -1.55
CA LYS A 156 -31.62 3.12 -2.62
C LYS A 156 -30.97 2.26 -3.69
N ALA A 157 -30.25 1.21 -3.30
CA ALA A 157 -29.63 0.28 -4.26
C ALA A 157 -30.71 -0.46 -5.06
N HIS A 158 -31.75 -0.96 -4.39
CA HIS A 158 -32.86 -1.63 -5.06
C HIS A 158 -33.55 -0.71 -6.07
N ASP A 159 -33.86 0.52 -5.68
CA ASP A 159 -34.51 1.51 -6.55
C ASP A 159 -33.60 1.93 -7.71
N ALA A 160 -32.28 1.96 -7.54
CA ALA A 160 -31.36 2.25 -8.64
C ALA A 160 -31.30 1.14 -9.70
N TYR A 161 -31.34 -0.14 -9.29
CA TYR A 161 -31.24 -1.27 -10.22
C TYR A 161 -32.59 -1.73 -10.79
N TYR A 162 -33.65 -1.64 -9.98
CA TYR A 162 -34.99 -2.17 -10.27
C TYR A 162 -36.10 -1.14 -10.17
N GLY A 163 -35.78 0.11 -9.82
CA GLY A 163 -36.76 1.19 -9.83
C GLY A 163 -37.17 1.59 -11.24
N GLU A 164 -38.05 2.57 -11.29
CA GLU A 164 -38.70 3.00 -12.52
C GLU A 164 -37.68 3.52 -13.52
N LYS A 165 -37.58 2.84 -14.67
CA LYS A 165 -36.67 3.21 -15.76
C LYS A 165 -37.36 4.21 -16.66
N ILE A 166 -36.72 5.35 -16.89
CA ILE A 166 -37.27 6.45 -17.70
C ILE A 166 -36.65 6.42 -19.09
N GLU A 167 -37.46 6.45 -20.14
CA GLU A 167 -36.97 6.64 -21.50
C GLU A 167 -36.74 8.14 -21.75
N CYS A 168 -35.51 8.53 -22.04
CA CYS A 168 -35.18 9.91 -22.41
C CYS A 168 -34.87 10.00 -23.91
N ARG A 169 -35.49 10.96 -24.60
CA ARG A 169 -35.09 11.38 -25.95
C ARG A 169 -34.24 12.63 -25.83
N LEU A 170 -32.94 12.52 -26.14
CA LEU A 170 -32.05 13.67 -26.24
C LEU A 170 -32.31 14.38 -27.57
N ILE A 171 -32.52 15.69 -27.54
CA ILE A 171 -32.58 16.54 -28.74
C ILE A 171 -31.43 17.55 -28.63
N MET A 172 -30.60 17.61 -29.67
CA MET A 172 -29.44 18.49 -29.80
C MET A 172 -29.76 19.71 -30.63
#